data_AF-A0A3Q4GLV3-F1
#
_entry.id   AF-A0A3Q4GLV3-F1
#
_cell.length_a   1.000
_cell.length_b   1.000
_cell.length_c   1.000
_cell.angle_alpha   90.00
_cell.angle_beta   90.00
_cell.angle_gamma   90.00
#
_symmetry.space_group_name_H-M   'P 1'
#
loop_
_entity.id
_entity.type
_entity.pdbx_description
1 polymer ?
#
loop_
_entity_poly.entity_id
_entity_poly.type
_entity_poly.pdbx_seq_one_letter_code
_entity_poly.pdbx_strand_id
1 'polypeptide(L)'
;MKDRHLDQLLLCSIYIISKITKETHTFQDIMKCYRSQPQANSHVYRSVLLRRTPREQVADENMEVDPVSGGECKLSQTSAEKTNQHLGDLNCSQSGGEEERGDLIQFYNTVYVLKMKSFALRYATSDNRVRSCRYLSPR
;
A
#
# COMPACT_ATOMS: atom_id res chain seq x y z
N MET A 1 -0.99 -6.72 -10.80
CA MET A 1 -1.42 -6.20 -9.49
C MET A 1 -0.74 -6.95 -8.34
N LYS A 2 0.55 -7.34 -8.48
CA LYS A 2 1.23 -8.11 -7.42
C LYS A 2 1.29 -7.23 -6.16
N ASP A 3 0.91 -7.80 -5.03
CA ASP A 3 0.89 -7.20 -3.67
C ASP A 3 0.30 -5.80 -3.60
N ARG A 4 -0.81 -5.60 -4.33
CA ARG A 4 -1.63 -4.39 -4.28
C ARG A 4 -3.09 -4.76 -4.14
N HIS A 5 -3.83 -3.94 -3.40
CA HIS A 5 -5.27 -4.13 -3.23
C HIS A 5 -5.99 -3.65 -4.49
N LEU A 6 -7.01 -4.40 -4.95
CA LEU A 6 -7.81 -4.03 -6.13
C LEU A 6 -8.34 -2.59 -6.01
N ASP A 7 -8.93 -2.28 -4.86
CA ASP A 7 -9.50 -0.97 -4.56
C ASP A 7 -8.50 0.20 -4.71
N GLN A 8 -7.20 0.00 -4.47
CA GLN A 8 -6.19 1.06 -4.70
C GLN A 8 -6.18 1.49 -6.17
N LEU A 9 -6.21 0.50 -7.07
CA LEU A 9 -6.21 0.76 -8.51
C LEU A 9 -7.57 1.28 -8.98
N LEU A 10 -8.67 0.78 -8.40
CA LEU A 10 -10.01 1.27 -8.70
C LEU A 10 -10.16 2.75 -8.32
N LEU A 11 -9.78 3.14 -7.10
CA LEU A 11 -9.86 4.51 -6.61
C LEU A 11 -8.98 5.46 -7.44
N CYS A 12 -7.74 5.04 -7.78
CA CYS A 12 -6.88 5.80 -8.67
C CYS A 12 -7.43 5.90 -10.11
N SER A 13 -8.10 4.85 -10.60
CA SER A 13 -8.77 4.84 -11.91
C SER A 13 -9.93 5.84 -11.95
N ILE A 14 -10.79 5.83 -10.93
CA ILE A 14 -11.89 6.79 -10.81
C ILE A 14 -11.32 8.21 -10.84
N TYR A 15 -10.30 8.49 -10.04
CA TYR A 15 -9.72 9.83 -9.96
C TYR A 15 -9.07 10.30 -11.28
N ILE A 16 -8.30 9.45 -11.98
CA ILE A 16 -7.69 9.86 -13.25
C ILE A 16 -8.75 10.10 -14.34
N ILE A 17 -9.83 9.32 -14.36
CA ILE A 17 -10.95 9.51 -15.29
C ILE A 17 -11.66 10.83 -14.99
N SER A 18 -12.02 11.08 -13.73
CA SER A 18 -12.60 12.36 -13.29
C SER A 18 -11.72 13.55 -13.72
N LYS A 19 -10.40 13.46 -13.56
CA LYS A 19 -9.48 14.52 -13.99
C LYS A 19 -9.48 14.76 -15.50
N ILE A 20 -9.55 13.73 -16.34
CA ILE A 20 -9.52 13.91 -17.81
C ILE A 20 -10.89 14.27 -18.39
N THR A 21 -12.00 13.90 -17.74
CA THR A 21 -13.37 14.27 -18.13
C THR A 21 -13.74 15.69 -17.68
N LYS A 22 -12.85 16.36 -16.94
CA LYS A 22 -13.08 17.67 -16.32
C LYS A 22 -14.20 17.67 -15.27
N GLU A 23 -14.61 16.49 -14.80
CA GLU A 23 -15.48 16.34 -13.64
C GLU A 23 -14.59 16.34 -12.39
N THR A 24 -14.51 17.45 -11.68
CA THR A 24 -13.54 17.64 -10.58
C THR A 24 -14.00 16.95 -9.29
N HIS A 25 -13.97 15.62 -9.26
CA HIS A 25 -14.11 14.86 -8.03
C HIS A 25 -12.77 14.78 -7.28
N THR A 26 -12.76 15.21 -6.03
CA THR A 26 -11.56 15.16 -5.21
C THR A 26 -11.34 13.76 -4.63
N PHE A 27 -10.12 13.47 -4.19
CA PHE A 27 -9.88 12.25 -3.40
C PHE A 27 -10.76 12.19 -2.14
N GLN A 28 -11.16 13.34 -1.56
CA GLN A 28 -12.06 13.34 -0.41
C GLN A 28 -13.44 12.82 -0.77
N ASP A 29 -14.00 13.24 -1.91
CA ASP A 29 -15.31 12.79 -2.40
C ASP A 29 -15.29 11.29 -2.70
N ILE A 30 -14.26 10.84 -3.41
CA ILE A 30 -14.07 9.42 -3.73
C ILE A 30 -13.93 8.59 -2.46
N MET A 31 -13.16 9.08 -1.47
CA MET A 31 -12.98 8.40 -0.19
C MET A 31 -14.26 8.35 0.65
N LYS A 32 -15.12 9.37 0.57
CA LYS A 32 -16.41 9.40 1.26
C LYS A 32 -17.29 8.25 0.78
N CYS A 33 -17.41 8.07 -0.53
CA CYS A 33 -18.17 6.96 -1.12
C CYS A 33 -17.51 5.60 -0.89
N TYR A 34 -16.18 5.53 -0.87
CA TYR A 34 -15.47 4.28 -0.59
C TYR A 34 -15.73 3.78 0.83
N ARG A 35 -15.67 4.67 1.83
CA ARG A 35 -15.83 4.30 3.25
C ARG A 35 -17.21 3.75 3.62
N SER A 36 -18.24 3.99 2.81
CA SER A 36 -19.58 3.42 3.03
C SER A 36 -19.74 2.00 2.48
N GLN A 37 -18.72 1.44 1.84
CA GLN A 37 -18.79 0.07 1.29
C GLN A 37 -18.45 -0.97 2.37
N PRO A 38 -19.10 -2.14 2.37
CA PRO A 38 -18.95 -3.14 3.43
C PRO A 38 -17.53 -3.73 3.54
N GLN A 39 -16.78 -3.78 2.44
CA GLN A 39 -15.41 -4.28 2.40
C GLN A 39 -14.35 -3.19 2.65
N ALA A 40 -14.75 -1.93 2.84
CA ALA A 40 -13.82 -0.82 2.90
C ALA A 40 -12.94 -0.87 4.16
N ASN A 41 -11.63 -0.85 3.97
CA ASN A 41 -10.66 -0.83 5.07
C ASN A 41 -9.73 0.39 4.96
N SER A 42 -9.47 1.05 6.08
CA SER A 42 -8.62 2.24 6.12
C SER A 42 -7.18 1.97 5.68
N HIS A 43 -6.66 0.77 5.94
CA HIS A 43 -5.32 0.36 5.52
C HIS A 43 -5.14 0.44 3.99
N VAL A 44 -6.21 0.21 3.23
CA VAL A 44 -6.19 0.23 1.75
C VAL A 44 -5.73 1.57 1.19
N TYR A 45 -6.09 2.69 1.84
CA TYR A 45 -5.69 4.04 1.40
C TYR A 45 -4.67 4.73 2.30
N ARG A 46 -4.44 4.22 3.52
CA ARG A 46 -3.42 4.75 4.45
C ARG A 46 -2.04 4.12 4.27
N SER A 47 -1.97 2.88 3.75
CA SER A 47 -0.73 2.12 3.63
C SER A 47 -0.67 1.42 2.27
N VAL A 48 -0.19 2.14 1.26
CA VAL A 48 -0.06 1.71 -0.13
C VAL A 48 1.41 1.53 -0.48
N LEU A 49 1.73 0.39 -1.10
CA LEU A 49 3.10 0.06 -1.49
C LEU A 49 3.59 0.95 -2.65
N LEU A 50 4.60 1.77 -2.36
CA LEU A 50 5.21 2.70 -3.33
C LEU A 50 6.34 2.01 -4.09
N ARG A 51 7.33 1.50 -3.35
CA ARG A 51 8.52 0.85 -3.90
C ARG A 51 8.76 -0.48 -3.21
N ARG A 52 9.27 -1.44 -4.01
CA ARG A 52 9.93 -2.62 -3.48
C ARG A 52 11.41 -2.47 -3.72
N THR A 53 12.20 -2.65 -2.68
CA THR A 53 13.59 -3.05 -2.85
C THR A 53 13.58 -4.54 -3.22
N PRO A 54 14.15 -4.95 -4.36
CA PRO A 54 14.33 -6.36 -4.64
C PRO A 54 15.23 -6.94 -3.54
N ARG A 55 14.70 -7.89 -2.76
CA ARG A 55 15.50 -8.62 -1.78
C ARG A 55 16.43 -9.54 -2.59
N GLU A 56 17.71 -9.20 -2.72
CA GLU A 56 18.72 -10.17 -3.18
C GLU A 56 18.69 -11.35 -2.20
N GLN A 57 18.32 -12.52 -2.72
CA GLN A 57 18.43 -13.77 -1.98
C GLN A 57 19.92 -14.09 -1.87
N VAL A 58 20.50 -13.80 -0.71
CA VAL A 58 21.83 -14.32 -0.39
C VAL A 58 21.65 -15.82 -0.13
N ALA A 59 21.94 -16.63 -1.14
CA ALA A 59 22.30 -18.02 -0.93
C ALA A 59 23.73 -17.99 -0.38
N ASP A 60 23.89 -18.04 0.94
CA ASP A 60 25.19 -18.33 1.54
C ASP A 60 25.12 -19.75 2.12
N GLU A 61 25.73 -20.67 1.37
CA GLU A 61 26.02 -22.00 1.84
C GLU A 61 27.18 -21.93 2.85
N ASN A 62 26.99 -22.58 4.00
CA ASN A 62 28.05 -23.09 4.88
C ASN A 62 28.89 -22.06 5.67
N MET A 63 28.66 -22.03 6.98
CA MET A 63 29.76 -22.34 7.90
C MET A 63 29.22 -23.09 9.12
N GLU A 64 29.54 -24.39 9.17
CA GLU A 64 29.43 -25.26 10.33
C GLU A 64 30.37 -24.75 11.44
N VAL A 65 29.87 -24.56 12.65
CA VAL A 65 30.62 -24.68 13.92
C VAL A 65 29.66 -24.90 15.09
N ASP A 66 29.58 -26.14 15.56
CA ASP A 66 29.04 -26.58 16.86
C ASP A 66 30.22 -26.79 17.86
N PRO A 67 30.05 -27.12 19.17
CA PRO A 67 28.97 -26.81 20.13
C PRO A 67 29.52 -26.31 21.51
N VAL A 68 28.60 -26.13 22.48
CA VAL A 68 28.74 -26.21 23.96
C VAL A 68 28.74 -24.91 24.79
N SER A 69 27.69 -24.71 25.61
CA SER A 69 27.77 -24.88 27.08
C SER A 69 26.49 -24.34 27.75
N GLY A 70 25.90 -25.18 28.58
CA GLY A 70 24.62 -24.95 29.25
C GLY A 70 24.64 -23.87 30.34
N GLY A 71 23.43 -23.44 30.70
CA GLY A 71 23.17 -22.53 31.81
C GLY A 71 21.69 -22.26 31.92
N GLU A 72 21.01 -23.07 32.71
CA GLU A 72 19.59 -22.96 33.06
C GLU A 72 19.32 -21.64 33.81
N CYS A 73 18.13 -21.05 33.66
CA CYS A 73 17.32 -20.67 34.82
C CYS A 73 15.88 -20.29 34.46
N LYS A 74 15.01 -20.76 35.34
CA LYS A 74 13.54 -20.78 35.35
C LYS A 74 13.06 -19.69 36.32
N LEU A 75 11.77 -19.30 36.19
CA LEU A 75 10.96 -18.54 37.17
C LEU A 75 11.23 -17.01 37.19
N SER A 76 10.26 -16.10 37.23
CA SER A 76 9.04 -16.07 38.06
C SER A 76 8.03 -15.05 37.54
N GLN A 77 6.75 -15.32 37.79
CA GLN A 77 5.64 -14.35 37.77
C GLN A 77 5.84 -13.26 38.84
N THR A 78 5.39 -12.02 38.59
CA THR A 78 4.67 -11.19 39.59
C THR A 78 3.88 -10.06 38.92
N SER A 79 2.82 -9.66 39.63
CA SER A 79 1.69 -8.80 39.27
C SER A 79 1.92 -7.29 39.51
N ALA A 80 1.20 -6.48 38.72
CA ALA A 80 0.60 -5.15 38.98
C ALA A 80 1.42 -3.90 39.41
N GLU A 81 0.97 -2.78 38.82
CA GLU A 81 1.01 -1.36 39.25
C GLU A 81 1.99 -0.36 38.58
N LYS A 82 1.45 0.86 38.48
CA LYS A 82 1.79 2.02 37.63
C LYS A 82 3.13 2.68 37.97
N THR A 83 3.79 3.28 36.97
CA THR A 83 4.14 4.74 36.89
C THR A 83 5.25 4.99 35.86
N ASN A 84 5.10 6.12 35.15
CA ASN A 84 6.03 6.76 34.20
C ASN A 84 7.54 6.58 34.50
N GLN A 85 8.30 6.14 33.49
CA GLN A 85 9.39 6.91 32.86
C GLN A 85 10.01 6.17 31.67
N HIS A 86 10.09 6.90 30.55
CA HIS A 86 11.09 6.88 29.49
C HIS A 86 12.24 5.85 29.58
N LEU A 87 12.26 4.85 28.69
CA LEU A 87 13.44 4.32 27.98
C LEU A 87 13.04 3.11 27.12
N GLY A 88 13.58 3.04 25.90
CA GLY A 88 13.63 1.80 25.13
C GLY A 88 12.95 1.88 23.77
N ASP A 89 13.63 2.51 22.81
CA ASP A 89 13.50 2.16 21.39
C ASP A 89 13.59 0.64 21.24
N LEU A 90 12.43 0.00 21.11
CA LEU A 90 12.34 -1.38 20.62
C LEU A 90 12.52 -1.32 19.11
N ASN A 91 13.77 -1.10 18.71
CA ASN A 91 14.28 -1.37 17.37
C ASN A 91 14.19 -2.89 17.15
N CYS A 92 13.01 -3.35 16.76
CA CYS A 92 12.84 -4.70 16.23
C CYS A 92 13.54 -4.74 14.88
N SER A 93 14.77 -5.25 14.89
CA SER A 93 15.57 -5.53 13.71
C SER A 93 14.82 -6.52 12.81
N GLN A 94 14.06 -6.01 11.85
CA GLN A 94 13.71 -6.76 10.64
C GLN A 94 14.66 -6.33 9.53
N SER A 95 15.81 -7.00 9.49
CA SER A 95 16.66 -7.06 8.31
C SER A 95 15.90 -7.76 7.17
N GLY A 96 15.49 -7.00 6.15
CA GLY A 96 14.91 -7.59 4.95
C GLY A 96 14.16 -6.62 4.05
N GLY A 97 14.87 -5.76 3.32
CA GLY A 97 14.33 -4.94 2.22
C GLY A 97 13.20 -4.02 2.64
N GLU A 98 13.53 -2.78 3.00
CA GLU A 98 12.52 -1.79 3.39
C GLU A 98 11.51 -1.58 2.25
N GLU A 99 10.28 -2.07 2.44
CA GLU A 99 9.16 -1.77 1.58
C GLU A 99 8.64 -0.37 1.91
N GLU A 100 8.87 0.58 0.99
CA GLU A 100 8.41 1.95 1.19
C GLU A 100 6.89 2.01 0.97
N ARG A 101 6.16 2.37 2.02
CA ARG A 101 4.70 2.56 2.01
C ARG A 101 4.33 4.01 2.26
N GLY A 102 3.29 4.49 1.58
CA GLY A 102 2.71 5.82 1.75
C GLY A 102 1.20 5.80 1.55
N ASP A 103 0.56 6.96 1.57
CA ASP A 103 -0.89 7.04 1.34
C ASP A 103 -1.28 6.89 -0.14
N LEU A 104 -2.57 6.74 -0.42
CA LEU A 104 -3.07 6.57 -1.79
C LEU A 104 -2.77 7.77 -2.69
N ILE A 105 -2.70 8.99 -2.13
CA ILE A 105 -2.44 10.20 -2.90
C ILE A 105 -0.97 10.22 -3.32
N GLN A 106 -0.06 9.90 -2.39
CA GLN A 106 1.36 9.72 -2.67
C GLN A 106 1.57 8.63 -3.72
N PHE A 107 0.89 7.49 -3.60
CA PHE A 107 0.90 6.43 -4.60
C PHE A 107 0.42 6.91 -5.98
N TYR A 108 -0.68 7.66 -6.01
CA TYR A 108 -1.22 8.19 -7.26
C TYR A 108 -0.21 9.09 -7.97
N ASN A 109 0.40 10.02 -7.22
CA ASN A 109 1.32 11.02 -7.75
C ASN A 109 2.67 10.43 -8.18
N THR A 110 3.19 9.46 -7.44
CA THR A 110 4.56 8.95 -7.63
C THR A 110 4.63 7.70 -8.48
N VAL A 111 3.56 6.92 -8.57
CA VAL A 111 3.56 5.63 -9.27
C VAL A 111 2.47 5.56 -10.35
N TYR A 112 1.21 5.79 -9.95
CA TYR A 112 0.08 5.52 -10.83
C TYR A 112 0.04 6.44 -12.04
N VAL A 113 0.16 7.76 -11.83
CA VAL A 113 0.08 8.75 -12.91
C VAL A 113 1.21 8.56 -13.91
N LEU A 114 2.42 8.20 -13.47
CA LEU A 114 3.56 7.98 -14.37
C LEU A 114 3.29 6.83 -15.35
N LYS A 115 2.58 5.80 -14.91
CA LYS A 115 2.23 4.64 -15.75
C LYS A 115 0.98 4.88 -16.59
N MET A 116 -0.02 5.55 -16.03
CA MET A 116 -1.37 5.61 -16.62
C MET A 116 -1.64 6.90 -17.40
N LYS A 117 -0.84 7.96 -17.25
CA LYS A 117 -1.12 9.26 -17.89
C LYS A 117 -1.23 9.17 -19.41
N SER A 118 -0.25 8.56 -20.09
CA SER A 118 -0.27 8.43 -21.56
C SER A 118 -1.46 7.61 -22.06
N PHE A 119 -1.84 6.57 -21.31
CA PHE A 119 -3.01 5.76 -21.62
C PHE A 119 -4.31 6.55 -21.41
N ALA A 120 -4.46 7.18 -20.25
CA ALA A 120 -5.66 7.94 -19.88
C ALA A 120 -5.90 9.14 -20.82
N LEU A 121 -4.84 9.82 -21.27
CA LEU A 121 -4.96 10.94 -22.20
C LEU A 121 -5.63 10.58 -23.53
N ARG A 122 -5.59 9.31 -23.96
CA ARG A 122 -6.33 8.84 -25.16
C ARG A 122 -7.85 9.00 -25.02
N TYR A 123 -8.35 9.14 -23.80
CA TYR A 123 -9.76 9.29 -23.46
C TYR A 123 -10.13 10.73 -23.09
N ALA A 124 -9.17 11.66 -23.03
CA ALA A 124 -9.42 13.07 -22.73
C ALA A 124 -10.09 13.80 -23.91
N THR A 125 -9.83 13.36 -25.13
CA THR A 125 -10.43 13.90 -26.36
C THR A 125 -11.62 13.07 -26.77
N SER A 126 -12.79 13.42 -26.25
CA SER A 126 -14.07 13.05 -26.83
C SER A 126 -15.18 13.84 -26.16
N ASP A 127 -15.56 14.95 -26.79
CA ASP A 127 -16.95 15.40 -26.80
C ASP A 127 -17.81 14.35 -27.56
N ASN A 128 -17.80 13.10 -27.08
CA ASN A 128 -18.68 12.03 -27.53
C ASN A 128 -19.52 11.63 -26.32
N ARG A 129 -20.35 12.56 -25.85
CA ARG A 129 -21.42 12.31 -24.88
C ARG A 129 -22.36 11.15 -25.26
N VAL A 130 -22.20 10.51 -26.43
CA VAL A 130 -23.10 9.46 -26.93
C VAL A 130 -22.41 8.23 -27.58
N ARG A 131 -21.09 8.21 -27.84
CA ARG A 131 -20.46 7.08 -28.59
C ARG A 131 -19.53 6.15 -27.80
N SER A 132 -19.03 6.53 -26.63
CA SER A 132 -18.19 5.62 -25.81
C SER A 132 -18.97 4.62 -24.94
N CYS A 133 -20.29 4.78 -24.82
CA CYS A 133 -21.14 3.83 -24.08
C CYS A 133 -21.22 2.44 -24.75
N ARG A 134 -20.64 2.26 -25.95
CA ARG A 134 -20.68 0.99 -26.71
C ARG A 134 -19.48 0.06 -26.52
N TYR A 135 -18.44 0.48 -25.79
CA TYR A 135 -17.24 -0.33 -25.54
C TYR A 135 -16.98 -0.61 -24.06
N LEU A 136 -17.98 -0.44 -23.19
CA LEU A 136 -17.92 -1.02 -21.85
C LEU A 136 -18.11 -2.53 -22.02
N SER A 137 -17.17 -3.30 -21.47
CA SER A 137 -17.10 -4.77 -21.57
C SER A 137 -18.49 -5.40 -21.58
N PRO A 138 -18.90 -6.04 -22.69
CA PRO A 138 -20.07 -6.90 -22.67
C PRO A 138 -19.81 -8.03 -21.67
N ARG A 139 -20.85 -8.35 -20.89
CA ARG A 139 -20.90 -9.57 -20.09
C ARG A 139 -20.71 -10.80 -20.96
#